data_AF-W4LC28-F1
#
_entry.id   AF-W4LC28-F1
#
_cell.length_a   1.000
_cell.length_b   1.000
_cell.length_c   1.000
_cell.angle_alpha   90.00
_cell.angle_beta   90.00
_cell.angle_gamma   90.00
#
_symmetry.space_group_name_H-M   'P 1'
#
loop_
_entity.id
_entity.type
_entity.pdbx_description
1 polymer ?
#
loop_
_entity_poly.entity_id
_entity_poly.type
_entity_poly.pdbx_seq_one_letter_code
_entity_poly.pdbx_strand_id
1 'polypeptide(L)' 'MKLKALLEPFGVTKYYTDDWGAYTRHLDPDEHQPGKRNTQKIERKHLTLHARIKRLARKTICFSKSIQMGSI' A
#
# COMPACT_ATOMS: atom_id res chain seq x y z
N MET A 1 16.24 -8.94 -0.70
CA MET A 1 15.17 -7.94 -0.51
C MET A 1 13.82 -8.50 -0.95
N LYS A 2 12.99 -8.99 -0.02
CA LYS A 2 11.68 -9.62 -0.33
C LYS A 2 10.72 -8.65 -1.04
N LEU A 3 10.80 -7.36 -0.71
CA LEU A 3 9.96 -6.33 -1.31
C LEU A 3 10.29 -6.07 -2.79
N LYS A 4 11.57 -5.98 -3.19
CA LYS A 4 11.98 -5.75 -4.59
C LYS A 4 11.47 -6.87 -5.51
N ALA A 5 11.57 -8.13 -5.07
CA ALA A 5 11.04 -9.29 -5.79
C ALA A 5 9.50 -9.27 -5.95
N LEU A 6 8.77 -8.76 -4.95
CA LEU A 6 7.32 -8.63 -5.04
C LEU A 6 6.88 -7.49 -5.99
N LEU A 7 7.74 -6.51 -6.21
CA LEU A 7 7.46 -5.34 -7.03
C LEU A 7 7.87 -5.51 -8.50
N GLU A 8 8.75 -6.48 -8.80
CA GLU A 8 9.20 -6.82 -10.15
C GLU A 8 8.05 -7.09 -11.14
N PRO A 9 7.00 -7.87 -10.80
CA PRO A 9 5.90 -8.13 -11.73
C PRO A 9 5.06 -6.88 -12.07
N PHE A 10 5.16 -5.84 -11.23
CA PHE A 10 4.42 -4.59 -11.41
C PHE A 10 5.22 -3.55 -12.21
N GLY A 11 6.45 -3.88 -12.64
CA GLY A 11 7.30 -2.97 -13.41
C GLY A 11 7.73 -1.72 -12.63
N VAL A 12 7.80 -1.82 -11.30
CA VAL A 12 8.19 -0.68 -10.45
C VAL A 12 9.70 -0.49 -10.50
N THR A 13 10.12 0.53 -11.25
CA THR A 13 11.54 0.88 -11.45
C THR A 13 12.01 2.03 -10.59
N LYS A 14 11.09 2.78 -9.96
CA LYS A 14 11.40 4.00 -9.21
C LYS A 14 10.86 3.94 -7.78
N TYR A 15 11.75 4.16 -6.83
CA TYR A 15 11.45 4.10 -5.40
C TYR A 15 11.49 5.50 -4.78
N TYR A 16 10.48 5.81 -3.96
CA TYR A 16 10.49 7.01 -3.13
C TYR A 16 10.64 6.57 -1.69
N THR A 17 11.76 6.95 -1.07
CA THR A 17 12.12 6.51 0.28
C THR A 17 12.18 7.71 1.21
N ASP A 18 12.04 7.44 2.50
CA ASP A 18 12.60 8.34 3.48
C ASP A 18 14.15 8.25 3.41
N ASP A 19 14.82 9.23 4.00
CA ASP A 19 16.29 9.32 3.99
C ASP A 19 16.93 8.34 4.99
N TRP A 20 16.32 7.16 5.15
CA TRP A 20 16.79 6.13 6.06
C TRP A 20 17.88 5.29 5.39
N GLY A 21 19.06 5.24 6.02
CA GLY A 21 20.23 4.52 5.51
C GLY A 21 20.06 3.00 5.26
N ALA A 22 18.95 2.38 5.67
CA ALA A 22 18.62 1.02 5.26
C ALA A 22 18.32 0.93 3.75
N TYR A 23 17.72 1.97 3.15
CA TYR A 23 17.40 1.99 1.73
C TYR A 23 18.64 2.18 0.87
N THR A 24 19.58 3.03 1.29
CA THR A 24 20.85 3.29 0.60
C THR A 24 21.72 2.04 0.45
N ARG A 25 21.56 1.04 1.31
CA ARG A 25 22.30 -0.23 1.23
C ARG A 25 21.76 -1.21 0.18
N HIS A 26 20.54 -1.00 -0.29
CA HIS A 26 19.79 -2.00 -1.04
C HIS A 26 19.12 -1.46 -2.30
N LEU A 27 19.07 -0.14 -2.47
CA LEU A 27 18.58 0.55 -3.66
C LEU A 27 19.72 1.37 -4.25
N ASP A 28 19.88 1.31 -5.55
CA ASP A 28 20.81 2.15 -6.28
C ASP A 28 20.38 3.63 -6.15
N PRO A 29 21.29 4.60 -5.92
CA PRO A 29 20.98 6.02 -5.93
C PRO A 29 20.20 6.51 -7.16
N ASP A 30 20.37 5.85 -8.32
CA ASP A 30 19.63 6.20 -9.55
C ASP A 30 18.21 5.61 -9.55
N GLU A 31 17.98 4.49 -8.85
CA GLU A 31 16.68 3.83 -8.73
C GLU A 31 15.77 4.48 -7.66
N HIS A 32 16.35 5.23 -6.70
CA HIS A 32 15.59 5.81 -5.60
C HIS A 32 15.76 7.32 -5.45
N GLN A 33 14.66 8.01 -5.10
CA GLN A 33 14.68 9.43 -4.80
C GLN A 33 14.29 9.64 -3.33
N PRO A 34 15.25 10.01 -2.45
CA PRO A 34 14.95 10.32 -1.08
C PRO A 34 14.19 11.66 -1.00
N GLY A 35 13.16 11.72 -0.17
CA GLY A 35 12.52 13.00 0.13
C GLY A 35 11.05 12.94 0.49
N LYS A 36 10.62 13.93 1.28
CA LYS A 36 9.28 13.98 1.88
C LYS A 36 8.14 14.21 0.89
N ARG A 37 8.39 14.89 -0.23
CA ARG A 37 7.31 15.30 -1.16
C ARG A 37 6.56 14.12 -1.75
N ASN A 38 7.27 13.08 -2.16
CA ASN A 38 6.65 11.92 -2.81
C ASN A 38 6.17 10.90 -1.78
N THR A 39 6.90 10.71 -0.68
CA THR A 39 6.45 9.85 0.43
C THR A 39 5.16 10.36 1.06
N GLN A 40 5.05 11.65 1.36
CA GLN A 40 3.81 12.25 1.88
C GLN A 40 2.61 12.08 0.93
N LYS A 41 2.83 12.16 -0.40
CA LYS A 41 1.76 11.90 -1.38
C LYS A 41 1.28 10.46 -1.31
N ILE A 42 2.20 9.50 -1.19
CA ILE A 42 1.87 8.06 -1.07
C ILE A 42 1.12 7.81 0.24
N GLU A 43 1.62 8.33 1.36
CA GLU A 43 0.99 8.24 2.68
C GLU A 43 -0.44 8.82 2.65
N ARG A 44 -0.64 10.00 2.06
CA ARG A 44 -1.96 10.64 1.97
C ARG A 44 -2.95 9.85 1.10
N LYS A 45 -2.46 9.22 0.02
CA LYS A 45 -3.28 8.31 -0.80
C LYS A 45 -3.71 7.08 0.00
N HIS A 46 -2.80 6.43 0.72
CA HIS A 46 -3.11 5.29 1.58
C HIS A 46 -4.08 5.66 2.71
N LEU A 47 -3.87 6.81 3.37
CA LEU A 47 -4.76 7.31 4.40
C LEU A 47 -6.19 7.54 3.86
N THR A 48 -6.29 8.14 2.67
CA THR A 48 -7.58 8.37 2.01
C THR A 48 -8.26 7.05 1.65
N LEU A 49 -7.52 6.08 1.11
CA LEU A 49 -8.03 4.75 0.81
C LEU A 49 -8.54 4.05 2.07
N HIS A 50 -7.76 4.03 3.14
CA HIS A 50 -8.16 3.46 4.44
C HIS A 50 -9.43 4.12 4.98
N ALA A 51 -9.53 5.45 4.89
CA ALA A 51 -10.73 6.17 5.31
C ALA A 51 -11.97 5.79 4.46
N ARG A 52 -11.80 5.64 3.14
CA ARG A 52 -12.86 5.22 2.22
C ARG A 52 -13.33 3.78 2.49
N ILE A 53 -12.40 2.84 2.66
CA ILE A 53 -12.72 1.45 3.03
C ILE A 53 -13.45 1.41 4.38
N LYS A 54 -12.94 2.15 5.38
CA LYS A 54 -13.60 2.29 6.69
C LYS A 54 -15.01 2.86 6.60
N ARG A 55 -15.24 3.83 5.71
CA ARG A 55 -16.56 4.44 5.48
C ARG A 55 -17.47 3.47 4.72
N LEU A 56 -16.95 2.76 3.72
CA LEU A 56 -17.68 1.74 2.98
C LEU A 56 -18.17 0.66 3.94
N ALA A 57 -17.27 0.07 4.73
CA ALA A 57 -17.62 -0.94 5.73
C ALA A 57 -18.70 -0.46 6.72
N ARG A 58 -18.65 0.81 7.16
CA ARG A 58 -19.69 1.42 8.02
C ARG A 58 -21.03 1.63 7.31
N LYS A 59 -21.02 1.95 6.02
CA LYS A 59 -22.24 2.12 5.22
C LYS A 59 -22.85 0.77 4.84
N THR A 60 -22.02 -0.24 4.60
CA THR A 60 -22.42 -1.58 4.19
C THR A 60 -22.59 -2.52 5.38
N ILE A 61 -22.84 -1.99 6.60
CA ILE A 61 -23.25 -2.80 7.77
C ILE A 61 -24.59 -3.55 7.50
N CYS A 62 -25.24 -3.32 6.36
CA CYS A 62 -26.08 -4.35 5.74
C CYS A 62 -25.19 -5.51 5.23
N PHE A 63 -24.62 -6.26 6.17
CA PHE A 63 -24.35 -7.68 5.97
C PHE A 63 -25.70 -8.28 5.60
N SER A 64 -25.90 -8.68 4.34
CA SER A 64 -26.99 -9.59 4.05
C SER A 64 -26.73 -10.81 4.92
N LYS A 65 -27.64 -11.13 5.86
CA LYS A 65 -27.71 -12.44 6.49
C LYS A 65 -28.03 -13.46 5.38
N SER A 66 -27.07 -13.76 4.50
CA SER A 66 -27.10 -15.04 3.80
C SER A 66 -26.61 -16.05 4.82
N ILE A 67 -27.51 -16.41 5.72
CA ILE A 67 -27.45 -17.68 6.42
C ILE A 67 -27.71 -18.72 5.33
N GLN A 68 -26.71 -19.07 4.53
CA GLN A 68 -26.73 -20.37 3.89
C GLN A 68 -26.27 -21.37 4.96
N MET A 69 -27.12 -21.55 5.97
CA MET A 69 -27.31 -22.85 6.61
C MET A 69 -28.33 -23.59 5.73
N GLY A 70 -27.87 -24.09 4.58
CA GLY A 70 -28.47 -25.27 3.97
C GLY A 70 -27.57 -26.43 4.37
N SER A 71 -27.84 -27.08 5.50
CA SER A 71 -28.67 -28.29 5.56
C SER A 71 -28.04 -29.46 4.82
N ILE A 72 -27.38 -30.31 5.62
CA ILE A 72 -26.94 -31.69 5.36
C ILE A 72 -25.63 -31.81 4.58
#